data_AF-A0A1G5E2V8-F1
#
_entry.id   AF-A0A1G5E2V8-F1
#
_cell.length_a   1.000
_cell.length_b   1.000
_cell.length_c   1.000
_cell.angle_alpha   90.00
_cell.angle_beta   90.00
_cell.angle_gamma   90.00
#
_symmetry.space_group_name_H-M   'P 1'
#
loop_
_entity.id
_entity.type
_entity.pdbx_description
1 polymer ?
#
loop_
_entity_poly.entity_id
_entity_poly.type
_entity_poly.pdbx_seq_one_letter_code
_entity_poly.pdbx_strand_id
1 'polypeptide(L)'
;MKKSILFVALILLLCSHDMYLKLDSYFLQPNTEAQIQLFNGTFEKSENVIDRDRMLDASIVSNGNRKAINDDQWTEMDTTTTLLNFKTGESGTYVVGVSTKARNIEMDAEAFNSYLEHDGVKDMIEMRRQNNLNDQDAVEKYSKHVKAIFQVGDSLSNDWSQPLGYPIEFIPLQNPYEVHSGESLQVKLLRNGQPLANQLVYADYKPSMNGHTHDNDEAMHTHDGGEPHSHGNDDHDHDGKATTNDHEHTHKHGETEHTHSHSQDDANHNHEHANGEMENHEHEHTHGDGEQHSHDHEHGAGDSQENHEHDHEEIASGDQQASDEAHTHTTGQELRTNENGEVTVELEADGIWYLRTINLVTTEEEGLTHESNWATLTFEISHDHDEDQNHGHDHEESEFPVWIFIVASVVVVGGLFFFFNRKKGNA
;
A
#
# COMPACT_ATOMS: atom_id res chain seq x y z
N MET A 1 -2.90 35.14 -3.45
CA MET A 1 -1.96 34.01 -3.56
C MET A 1 -2.03 33.12 -2.31
N LYS A 2 -1.39 33.45 -1.17
CA LYS A 2 -1.46 32.59 0.04
C LYS A 2 -2.87 32.29 0.57
N LYS A 3 -3.80 33.24 0.47
CA LYS A 3 -5.22 33.04 0.89
C LYS A 3 -6.04 32.22 -0.11
N SER A 4 -5.64 32.18 -1.38
CA SER A 4 -6.30 31.39 -2.44
C SER A 4 -5.82 29.95 -2.37
N ILE A 5 -4.52 29.72 -2.16
CA ILE A 5 -3.92 28.40 -1.96
C ILE A 5 -4.53 27.70 -0.72
N LEU A 6 -4.71 28.43 0.38
CA LEU A 6 -5.34 27.87 1.59
C LEU A 6 -6.83 27.51 1.39
N PHE A 7 -7.52 28.18 0.46
CA PHE A 7 -8.94 27.90 0.16
C PHE A 7 -9.08 26.71 -0.80
N VAL A 8 -8.17 26.57 -1.77
CA VAL A 8 -8.10 25.43 -2.68
C VAL A 8 -7.71 24.15 -1.92
N ALA A 9 -6.71 24.21 -1.04
CA ALA A 9 -6.32 23.10 -0.19
C ALA A 9 -7.45 22.66 0.77
N LEU A 10 -8.23 23.61 1.31
CA LEU A 10 -9.36 23.31 2.20
C LEU A 10 -10.56 22.68 1.46
N ILE A 11 -10.77 23.02 0.18
CA ILE A 11 -11.80 22.39 -0.66
C ILE A 11 -11.35 20.99 -1.07
N LEU A 12 -10.08 20.79 -1.45
CA LEU A 12 -9.51 19.47 -1.77
C LEU A 12 -9.60 18.50 -0.56
N LEU A 13 -9.31 18.97 0.65
CA LEU A 13 -9.45 18.21 1.91
C LEU A 13 -10.90 17.79 2.25
N LEU A 14 -11.91 18.40 1.63
CA LEU A 14 -13.33 18.07 1.83
C LEU A 14 -13.92 17.25 0.68
N CYS A 15 -13.13 17.02 -0.37
CA CYS A 15 -13.47 16.25 -1.57
C CYS A 15 -12.86 14.86 -1.54
N SER A 16 -12.54 14.34 -0.36
CA SER A 16 -11.82 13.08 -0.14
C SER A 16 -12.05 12.08 -1.27
N HIS A 17 -10.97 11.78 -1.96
CA HIS A 17 -10.93 11.36 -3.35
C HIS A 17 -11.78 10.12 -3.61
N ASP A 18 -11.36 8.96 -3.15
CA ASP A 18 -12.08 7.70 -3.33
C ASP A 18 -12.82 7.28 -2.05
N MET A 19 -13.45 6.10 -2.08
CA MET A 19 -14.01 5.46 -0.88
C MET A 19 -13.71 3.96 -0.97
N TYR A 20 -13.33 3.33 0.15
CA TYR A 20 -12.93 1.93 0.18
C TYR A 20 -13.49 1.22 1.40
N LEU A 21 -13.84 -0.05 1.24
CA LEU A 21 -14.02 -0.97 2.35
C LEU A 21 -12.73 -1.75 2.51
N LYS A 22 -12.16 -1.77 3.71
CA LYS A 22 -10.86 -2.38 3.99
C LYS A 22 -10.93 -3.26 5.23
N LEU A 23 -10.18 -4.34 5.23
CA LEU A 23 -10.00 -5.20 6.39
C LEU A 23 -8.51 -5.26 6.72
N ASP A 24 -8.18 -5.52 7.99
CA ASP A 24 -6.79 -5.78 8.41
C ASP A 24 -6.29 -7.11 7.82
N SER A 25 -7.21 -8.07 7.67
CA SER A 25 -7.04 -9.28 6.89
C SER A 25 -8.35 -9.62 6.21
N TYR A 26 -8.29 -10.05 4.95
CA TYR A 26 -9.45 -10.51 4.20
C TYR A 26 -9.70 -12.02 4.38
N PHE A 27 -8.93 -12.69 5.24
CA PHE A 27 -9.12 -14.08 5.62
C PHE A 27 -9.57 -14.14 7.08
N LEU A 28 -10.86 -14.40 7.30
CA LEU A 28 -11.49 -14.37 8.62
C LEU A 28 -11.91 -15.76 9.07
N GLN A 29 -11.97 -15.95 10.39
CA GLN A 29 -12.47 -17.18 10.98
C GLN A 29 -14.01 -17.21 11.01
N PRO A 30 -14.65 -18.38 10.87
CA PRO A 30 -16.11 -18.51 11.04
C PRO A 30 -16.55 -18.19 12.48
N ASN A 31 -17.73 -17.60 12.62
CA ASN A 31 -18.38 -17.31 13.91
C ASN A 31 -17.57 -16.42 14.89
N THR A 32 -16.71 -15.53 14.40
CA THR A 32 -15.92 -14.58 15.20
C THR A 32 -16.35 -13.12 14.97
N GLU A 33 -16.05 -12.26 15.94
CA GLU A 33 -16.19 -10.81 15.75
C GLU A 33 -15.13 -10.31 14.78
N ALA A 34 -15.51 -9.38 13.91
CA ALA A 34 -14.66 -8.79 12.89
C ALA A 34 -15.04 -7.33 12.64
N GLN A 35 -14.12 -6.60 12.01
CA GLN A 35 -14.27 -5.20 11.69
C GLN A 35 -13.92 -4.94 10.22
N ILE A 36 -14.66 -4.03 9.59
CA ILE A 36 -14.35 -3.49 8.26
C ILE A 36 -14.23 -1.98 8.40
N GLN A 37 -13.13 -1.42 7.92
CA GLN A 37 -12.88 0.01 7.87
C GLN A 37 -13.50 0.59 6.60
N LEU A 38 -14.32 1.64 6.72
CA LEU A 38 -14.82 2.43 5.59
C LEU A 38 -13.98 3.69 5.49
N PHE A 39 -13.08 3.70 4.52
CA PHE A 39 -12.20 4.83 4.22
C PHE A 39 -12.87 5.75 3.22
N ASN A 40 -12.73 7.05 3.43
CA ASN A 40 -13.12 8.07 2.48
C ASN A 40 -11.94 9.03 2.32
N GLY A 41 -11.28 8.95 1.17
CA GLY A 41 -9.93 9.47 0.94
C GLY A 41 -9.15 8.56 0.01
N THR A 42 -7.86 8.39 0.28
CA THR A 42 -6.98 7.51 -0.49
C THR A 42 -7.05 6.08 0.03
N PHE A 43 -6.43 5.14 -0.68
CA PHE A 43 -6.32 3.77 -0.17
C PHE A 43 -5.52 3.71 1.16
N GLU A 44 -4.56 4.61 1.36
CA GLU A 44 -3.71 4.64 2.56
C GLU A 44 -4.31 5.43 3.72
N LYS A 45 -5.12 6.44 3.44
CA LYS A 45 -5.56 7.40 4.46
C LYS A 45 -7.02 7.81 4.28
N SER A 46 -7.78 7.65 5.37
CA SER A 46 -9.12 8.23 5.49
C SER A 46 -9.05 9.67 5.98
N GLU A 47 -9.86 10.54 5.40
CA GLU A 47 -9.84 11.99 5.66
C GLU A 47 -11.06 12.45 6.45
N ASN A 48 -12.19 11.75 6.33
CA ASN A 48 -13.40 12.05 7.10
C ASN A 48 -14.34 10.85 7.17
N VAL A 49 -15.16 10.81 8.23
CA VAL A 49 -16.23 9.81 8.38
C VAL A 49 -17.37 10.04 7.37
N ILE A 50 -18.16 9.00 7.12
CA ILE A 50 -19.37 9.05 6.28
C ILE A 50 -20.61 9.08 7.17
N ASP A 51 -21.42 10.14 7.03
CA ASP A 51 -22.71 10.25 7.72
C ASP A 51 -23.63 9.06 7.36
N ARG A 52 -24.26 8.43 8.35
CA ARG A 52 -25.15 7.26 8.10
C ARG A 52 -26.32 7.60 7.19
N ASP A 53 -26.84 8.82 7.27
CA ASP A 53 -27.93 9.27 6.40
C ASP A 53 -27.53 9.36 4.91
N ARG A 54 -26.23 9.35 4.60
CA ARG A 54 -25.72 9.22 3.23
C ARG A 54 -25.80 7.80 2.69
N MET A 55 -25.83 6.77 3.52
CA MET A 55 -25.85 5.39 3.05
C MET A 55 -27.24 5.04 2.50
N LEU A 56 -27.34 4.86 1.18
CA LEU A 56 -28.55 4.34 0.52
C LEU A 56 -28.71 2.84 0.74
N ASP A 57 -27.59 2.12 0.72
CA ASP A 57 -27.51 0.71 1.03
C ASP A 57 -26.19 0.43 1.73
N ALA A 58 -26.25 -0.45 2.71
CA ALA A 58 -25.10 -1.12 3.28
C ALA A 58 -25.51 -2.56 3.54
N SER A 59 -24.82 -3.53 2.95
CA SER A 59 -25.20 -4.94 3.08
C SER A 59 -24.02 -5.89 2.97
N ILE A 60 -24.18 -7.06 3.60
CA ILE A 60 -23.27 -8.20 3.47
C ILE A 60 -24.03 -9.33 2.79
N VAL A 61 -23.44 -9.91 1.75
CA VAL A 61 -23.89 -11.13 1.09
C VAL A 61 -23.00 -12.28 1.53
N SER A 62 -23.62 -13.34 2.03
CA SER A 62 -22.96 -14.60 2.28
C SER A 62 -23.94 -15.77 2.27
N ASN A 63 -23.48 -16.92 1.77
CA ASN A 63 -24.25 -18.15 1.74
C ASN A 63 -25.63 -17.98 1.09
N GLY A 64 -25.68 -17.26 -0.03
CA GLY A 64 -26.89 -16.96 -0.80
C GLY A 64 -27.84 -15.96 -0.15
N ASN A 65 -27.46 -15.31 0.95
CA ASN A 65 -28.30 -14.38 1.69
C ASN A 65 -27.66 -12.99 1.75
N ARG A 66 -28.39 -11.97 1.30
CA ARG A 66 -28.06 -10.56 1.52
C ARG A 66 -28.70 -10.06 2.81
N LYS A 67 -27.90 -9.59 3.75
CA LYS A 67 -28.34 -8.97 5.00
C LYS A 67 -28.01 -7.48 4.97
N ALA A 68 -28.98 -6.64 5.31
CA ALA A 68 -28.74 -5.23 5.53
C ALA A 68 -27.88 -5.04 6.79
N ILE A 69 -26.99 -4.06 6.74
CA ILE A 69 -26.22 -3.59 7.90
C ILE A 69 -27.05 -2.52 8.59
N ASN A 70 -27.20 -2.65 9.91
CA ASN A 70 -27.95 -1.68 10.71
C ASN A 70 -27.04 -0.55 11.24
N ASP A 71 -27.64 0.60 11.54
CA ASP A 71 -26.93 1.78 12.05
C ASP A 71 -26.12 1.51 13.33
N ASP A 72 -26.56 0.58 14.19
CA ASP A 72 -25.91 0.23 15.46
C ASP A 72 -24.64 -0.64 15.28
N GLN A 73 -24.41 -1.16 14.08
CA GLN A 73 -23.18 -1.86 13.74
C GLN A 73 -22.04 -0.92 13.38
N TRP A 74 -22.35 0.33 13.06
CA TRP A 74 -21.36 1.34 12.71
C TRP A 74 -20.84 2.09 13.93
N THR A 75 -19.54 2.23 14.03
CA THR A 75 -18.85 3.06 15.02
C THR A 75 -17.80 3.91 14.34
N GLU A 76 -17.23 4.89 15.05
CA GLU A 76 -16.07 5.64 14.56
C GLU A 76 -14.83 5.20 15.33
N MET A 77 -13.74 4.90 14.62
CA MET A 77 -12.44 4.65 15.24
C MET A 77 -11.83 5.94 15.77
N ASP A 78 -11.92 7.00 14.96
CA ASP A 78 -11.43 8.34 15.21
C ASP A 78 -12.30 9.37 14.46
N THR A 79 -11.78 10.57 14.21
CA THR A 79 -12.51 11.62 13.49
C THR A 79 -12.59 11.43 11.98
N THR A 80 -11.85 10.46 11.42
CA THR A 80 -11.73 10.28 9.97
C THR A 80 -12.13 8.87 9.50
N THR A 81 -12.17 7.88 10.38
CA THR A 81 -12.34 6.48 10.01
C THR A 81 -13.60 5.87 10.63
N THR A 82 -14.49 5.40 9.76
CA THR A 82 -15.69 4.65 10.13
C THR A 82 -15.37 3.16 10.22
N LEU A 83 -15.91 2.47 11.23
CA LEU A 83 -15.83 1.02 11.39
C LEU A 83 -17.21 0.38 11.31
N LEU A 84 -17.28 -0.73 10.57
CA LEU A 84 -18.38 -1.67 10.60
C LEU A 84 -18.01 -2.84 11.51
N ASN A 85 -18.74 -3.01 12.60
CA ASN A 85 -18.61 -4.18 13.46
C ASN A 85 -19.63 -5.24 13.06
N PHE A 86 -19.16 -6.48 12.93
CA PHE A 86 -20.04 -7.60 12.61
C PHE A 86 -19.47 -8.91 13.13
N LYS A 87 -20.33 -9.91 13.23
CA LYS A 87 -19.93 -11.28 13.50
C LYS A 87 -19.99 -12.09 12.21
N THR A 88 -18.90 -12.77 11.87
CA THR A 88 -18.88 -13.70 10.74
C THR A 88 -19.85 -14.86 10.98
N GLY A 89 -20.36 -15.44 9.89
CA GLY A 89 -21.24 -16.61 9.94
C GLY A 89 -20.49 -17.90 9.60
N GLU A 90 -21.18 -18.80 8.91
CA GLU A 90 -20.61 -20.01 8.32
C GLU A 90 -19.56 -19.68 7.27
N SER A 91 -18.67 -20.65 7.00
CA SER A 91 -17.63 -20.52 5.98
C SER A 91 -18.23 -20.19 4.60
N GLY A 92 -17.54 -19.34 3.84
CA GLY A 92 -17.97 -18.86 2.54
C GLY A 92 -17.14 -17.66 2.08
N THR A 93 -17.22 -17.35 0.80
CA THR A 93 -16.71 -16.08 0.24
C THR A 93 -17.77 -15.01 0.44
N TYR A 94 -17.45 -13.92 1.12
CA TYR A 94 -18.39 -12.87 1.51
C TYR A 94 -18.21 -11.65 0.64
N VAL A 95 -19.30 -10.91 0.40
CA VAL A 95 -19.26 -9.58 -0.23
C VAL A 95 -19.88 -8.59 0.71
N VAL A 96 -19.19 -7.50 1.01
CA VAL A 96 -19.78 -6.32 1.65
C VAL A 96 -19.85 -5.20 0.64
N GLY A 97 -20.92 -4.40 0.69
CA GLY A 97 -21.04 -3.20 -0.12
C GLY A 97 -21.66 -2.04 0.62
N VAL A 98 -21.27 -0.83 0.21
CA VAL A 98 -21.89 0.43 0.62
C VAL A 98 -22.15 1.29 -0.61
N SER A 99 -23.35 1.85 -0.69
CA SER A 99 -23.78 2.78 -1.74
C SER A 99 -24.29 4.07 -1.11
N THR A 100 -23.87 5.22 -1.64
CA THR A 100 -24.19 6.53 -1.06
C THR A 100 -25.22 7.33 -1.88
N LYS A 101 -25.98 8.18 -1.20
CA LYS A 101 -26.83 9.22 -1.80
C LYS A 101 -25.97 10.17 -2.60
N ALA A 102 -26.48 10.66 -3.71
CA ALA A 102 -25.81 11.72 -4.46
C ALA A 102 -25.68 13.01 -3.64
N ARG A 103 -24.57 13.73 -3.82
CA ARG A 103 -24.38 15.11 -3.37
C ARG A 103 -23.95 15.96 -4.56
N ASN A 104 -24.21 17.25 -4.47
CA ASN A 104 -23.74 18.20 -5.47
C ASN A 104 -22.51 18.92 -4.93
N ILE A 105 -21.58 19.22 -5.83
CA ILE A 105 -20.42 20.05 -5.57
C ILE A 105 -20.27 21.06 -6.71
N GLU A 106 -20.04 22.32 -6.34
CA GLU A 106 -19.76 23.40 -7.27
C GLU A 106 -18.26 23.69 -7.24
N MET A 107 -17.63 23.73 -8.40
CA MET A 107 -16.21 24.00 -8.58
C MET A 107 -16.04 25.04 -9.67
N ASP A 108 -15.14 25.99 -9.45
CA ASP A 108 -14.68 26.85 -10.54
C ASP A 108 -13.86 26.05 -11.56
N ALA A 109 -13.66 26.63 -12.73
CA ALA A 109 -12.97 25.98 -13.83
C ALA A 109 -11.55 25.47 -13.47
N GLU A 110 -10.78 26.23 -12.68
CA GLU A 110 -9.43 25.88 -12.27
C GLU A 110 -9.44 24.68 -11.31
N ALA A 111 -10.28 24.74 -10.27
CA ALA A 111 -10.44 23.66 -9.30
C ALA A 111 -10.93 22.37 -9.97
N PHE A 112 -11.89 22.48 -10.90
CA PHE A 112 -12.40 21.31 -11.62
C PHE A 112 -11.34 20.68 -12.50
N ASN A 113 -10.58 21.47 -13.28
CA ASN A 113 -9.52 20.92 -14.11
C ASN A 113 -8.43 20.24 -13.26
N SER A 114 -8.06 20.85 -12.13
CA SER A 114 -7.11 20.26 -11.18
C SER A 114 -7.62 18.94 -10.59
N TYR A 115 -8.90 18.87 -10.23
CA TYR A 115 -9.55 17.64 -9.78
C TYR A 115 -9.47 16.53 -10.84
N LEU A 116 -9.81 16.83 -12.10
CA LEU A 116 -9.77 15.84 -13.17
C LEU A 116 -8.35 15.30 -13.43
N GLU A 117 -7.34 16.16 -13.33
CA GLU A 117 -5.94 15.79 -13.48
C GLU A 117 -5.45 14.93 -12.32
N HIS A 118 -5.76 15.33 -11.08
CA HIS A 118 -5.31 14.66 -9.86
C HIS A 118 -5.95 13.28 -9.67
N ASP A 119 -7.26 13.18 -9.92
CA ASP A 119 -8.04 11.96 -9.70
C ASP A 119 -8.06 11.05 -10.93
N GLY A 120 -7.32 11.40 -11.98
CA GLY A 120 -7.12 10.55 -13.16
C GLY A 120 -8.34 10.46 -14.07
N VAL A 121 -9.20 11.47 -14.11
CA VAL A 121 -10.40 11.50 -14.98
C VAL A 121 -10.01 11.95 -16.41
N LYS A 122 -9.11 11.17 -17.02
CA LYS A 122 -8.39 11.51 -18.26
C LYS A 122 -9.32 11.82 -19.44
N ASP A 123 -10.39 11.04 -19.60
CA ASP A 123 -11.31 11.20 -20.72
C ASP A 123 -12.06 12.55 -20.66
N MET A 124 -12.42 12.99 -19.46
CA MET A 124 -13.14 14.26 -19.28
C MET A 124 -12.21 15.46 -19.48
N ILE A 125 -11.00 15.45 -18.91
CA ILE A 125 -10.06 16.57 -19.08
C ILE A 125 -9.66 16.71 -20.56
N GLU A 126 -9.46 15.61 -21.28
CA GLU A 126 -9.15 15.65 -22.70
C GLU A 126 -10.35 16.15 -23.52
N MET A 127 -11.57 15.69 -23.22
CA MET A 127 -12.79 16.19 -23.87
C MET A 127 -12.93 17.70 -23.68
N ARG A 128 -12.70 18.21 -22.46
CA ARG A 128 -12.77 19.65 -22.18
C ARG A 128 -11.75 20.45 -22.98
N ARG A 129 -10.51 19.97 -23.06
CA ARG A 129 -9.44 20.59 -23.85
C ARG A 129 -9.79 20.65 -25.34
N GLN A 130 -10.29 19.56 -25.91
CA GLN A 130 -10.68 19.48 -27.33
C GLN A 130 -11.86 20.39 -27.68
N ASN A 131 -12.77 20.62 -26.73
CA ASN A 131 -13.98 21.41 -26.93
C ASN A 131 -13.87 22.86 -26.42
N ASN A 132 -12.68 23.30 -26.00
CA ASN A 132 -12.45 24.63 -25.41
C ASN A 132 -13.34 24.94 -24.21
N LEU A 133 -13.56 23.94 -23.33
CA LEU A 133 -14.37 24.06 -22.13
C LEU A 133 -13.56 24.32 -20.85
N ASN A 134 -12.24 24.50 -20.97
CA ASN A 134 -11.31 24.65 -19.84
C ASN A 134 -11.65 25.82 -18.91
N ASP A 135 -12.31 26.86 -19.42
CA ASP A 135 -12.70 28.06 -18.66
C ASP A 135 -14.14 27.98 -18.12
N GLN A 136 -14.80 26.82 -18.21
CA GLN A 136 -16.17 26.62 -17.74
C GLN A 136 -16.18 25.96 -16.36
N ASP A 137 -16.91 26.58 -15.42
CA ASP A 137 -17.18 26.02 -14.10
C ASP A 137 -17.95 24.69 -14.18
N ALA A 138 -17.94 23.94 -13.08
CA ALA A 138 -18.63 22.67 -12.97
C ALA A 138 -19.56 22.60 -11.76
N VAL A 139 -20.76 22.05 -11.98
CA VAL A 139 -21.65 21.60 -10.92
C VAL A 139 -21.83 20.10 -11.11
N GLU A 140 -21.17 19.34 -10.26
CA GLU A 140 -21.11 17.89 -10.33
C GLU A 140 -22.04 17.27 -9.29
N LYS A 141 -22.88 16.33 -9.73
CA LYS A 141 -23.63 15.44 -8.85
C LYS A 141 -22.87 14.12 -8.75
N TYR A 142 -22.33 13.81 -7.58
CA TYR A 142 -21.49 12.64 -7.35
C TYR A 142 -22.11 11.64 -6.37
N SER A 143 -21.90 10.35 -6.61
CA SER A 143 -22.17 9.26 -5.66
C SER A 143 -21.07 8.19 -5.70
N LYS A 144 -20.85 7.54 -4.56
CA LYS A 144 -19.83 6.52 -4.37
C LYS A 144 -20.42 5.16 -4.00
N HIS A 145 -19.86 4.11 -4.59
CA HIS A 145 -20.35 2.73 -4.52
C HIS A 145 -19.18 1.77 -4.37
N VAL A 146 -19.03 1.14 -3.21
CA VAL A 146 -17.79 0.45 -2.85
C VAL A 146 -18.10 -0.97 -2.42
N LYS A 147 -17.20 -1.90 -2.74
CA LYS A 147 -17.31 -3.30 -2.34
C LYS A 147 -15.99 -3.84 -1.84
N ALA A 148 -16.08 -4.78 -0.92
CA ALA A 148 -14.97 -5.66 -0.56
C ALA A 148 -15.42 -7.11 -0.64
N ILE A 149 -14.54 -7.98 -1.11
CA ILE A 149 -14.74 -9.43 -1.14
C ILE A 149 -13.73 -10.02 -0.17
N PHE A 150 -14.18 -10.83 0.78
CA PHE A 150 -13.34 -11.44 1.83
C PHE A 150 -13.72 -12.90 2.07
N GLN A 151 -12.77 -13.73 2.49
CA GLN A 151 -12.98 -15.15 2.73
C GLN A 151 -13.23 -15.42 4.22
N VAL A 152 -14.26 -16.21 4.53
CA VAL A 152 -14.55 -16.69 5.89
C VAL A 152 -14.36 -18.21 5.92
N GLY A 153 -13.41 -18.72 6.70
CA GLY A 153 -13.05 -20.14 6.73
C GLY A 153 -12.62 -20.70 5.37
N ASP A 154 -12.56 -22.03 5.25
CA ASP A 154 -11.88 -22.67 4.11
C ASP A 154 -12.80 -23.01 2.92
N SER A 155 -14.11 -22.80 3.07
CA SER A 155 -15.07 -23.13 2.01
C SER A 155 -15.32 -21.93 1.11
N LEU A 156 -14.99 -22.07 -0.17
CA LEU A 156 -15.33 -21.09 -1.19
C LEU A 156 -16.83 -21.13 -1.52
N SER A 157 -17.43 -19.97 -1.77
CA SER A 157 -18.81 -19.84 -2.24
C SER A 157 -18.90 -18.89 -3.42
N ASN A 158 -20.04 -18.84 -4.10
CA ASN A 158 -20.23 -18.03 -5.32
C ASN A 158 -20.79 -16.62 -5.05
N ASP A 159 -20.88 -16.21 -3.78
CA ASP A 159 -21.49 -14.93 -3.41
C ASP A 159 -20.69 -13.72 -3.94
N TRP A 160 -19.39 -13.89 -4.21
CA TRP A 160 -18.52 -12.88 -4.86
C TRP A 160 -19.10 -12.33 -6.18
N SER A 161 -19.90 -13.14 -6.88
CA SER A 161 -20.50 -12.78 -8.17
C SER A 161 -21.82 -12.01 -8.06
N GLN A 162 -22.38 -11.87 -6.85
CA GLN A 162 -23.72 -11.33 -6.64
C GLN A 162 -23.75 -9.81 -6.89
N PRO A 163 -24.54 -9.32 -7.87
CA PRO A 163 -24.76 -7.88 -8.04
C PRO A 163 -25.54 -7.31 -6.86
N LEU A 164 -25.10 -6.15 -6.35
CA LEU A 164 -25.79 -5.43 -5.28
C LEU A 164 -26.82 -4.43 -5.81
N GLY A 165 -26.81 -4.18 -7.13
CA GLY A 165 -27.72 -3.25 -7.80
C GLY A 165 -27.29 -1.80 -7.64
N TYR A 166 -25.99 -1.55 -7.47
CA TYR A 166 -25.47 -0.20 -7.34
C TYR A 166 -25.44 0.51 -8.70
N PRO A 167 -25.52 1.85 -8.72
CA PRO A 167 -25.44 2.64 -9.95
C PRO A 167 -24.23 2.28 -10.81
N ILE A 168 -23.08 2.02 -10.19
CA ILE A 168 -21.91 1.44 -10.84
C ILE A 168 -21.32 0.38 -9.89
N GLU A 169 -20.91 -0.78 -10.42
CA GLU A 169 -20.28 -1.82 -9.61
C GLU A 169 -19.36 -2.74 -10.43
N PHE A 170 -18.23 -3.12 -9.82
CA PHE A 170 -17.35 -4.17 -10.31
C PHE A 170 -17.86 -5.56 -9.89
N ILE A 171 -17.82 -6.54 -10.79
CA ILE A 171 -18.23 -7.93 -10.55
C ILE A 171 -17.12 -8.81 -11.09
N PRO A 172 -16.36 -9.54 -10.25
CA PRO A 172 -15.41 -10.54 -10.75
C PRO A 172 -16.09 -11.55 -11.66
N LEU A 173 -15.34 -12.21 -12.55
CA LEU A 173 -15.85 -13.30 -13.39
C LEU A 173 -15.47 -14.70 -12.87
N GLN A 174 -14.58 -14.75 -11.88
CA GLN A 174 -14.16 -15.93 -11.13
C GLN A 174 -13.99 -15.52 -9.66
N ASN A 175 -13.92 -16.50 -8.76
CA ASN A 175 -13.68 -16.21 -7.35
C ASN A 175 -12.28 -15.62 -7.19
N PRO A 176 -12.08 -14.42 -6.60
CA PRO A 176 -10.74 -13.88 -6.37
C PRO A 176 -9.85 -14.81 -5.53
N TYR A 177 -10.44 -15.69 -4.72
CA TYR A 177 -9.72 -16.67 -3.90
C TYR A 177 -9.44 -18.01 -4.59
N GLU A 178 -9.73 -18.13 -5.88
CA GLU A 178 -9.26 -19.21 -6.76
C GLU A 178 -8.08 -18.74 -7.63
N VAL A 179 -7.54 -17.54 -7.36
CA VAL A 179 -6.52 -16.88 -8.16
C VAL A 179 -5.35 -16.50 -7.26
N HIS A 180 -4.14 -16.66 -7.79
CA HIS A 180 -2.90 -16.42 -7.05
C HIS A 180 -2.06 -15.30 -7.68
N SER A 181 -1.07 -14.82 -6.94
CA SER A 181 -0.06 -13.92 -7.47
C SER A 181 0.62 -14.52 -8.70
N GLY A 182 0.84 -13.72 -9.74
CA GLY A 182 1.34 -14.15 -11.06
C GLY A 182 0.25 -14.57 -12.04
N GLU A 183 -1.01 -14.68 -11.59
CA GLU A 183 -2.15 -14.92 -12.46
C GLU A 183 -2.92 -13.63 -12.78
N SER A 184 -4.04 -13.74 -13.50
CA SER A 184 -4.90 -12.61 -13.82
C SER A 184 -6.34 -12.82 -13.37
N LEU A 185 -6.98 -11.73 -12.96
CA LEU A 185 -8.38 -11.70 -12.57
C LEU A 185 -9.19 -10.90 -13.58
N GLN A 186 -10.20 -11.53 -14.18
CA GLN A 186 -11.17 -10.82 -15.00
C GLN A 186 -12.29 -10.23 -14.15
N VAL A 187 -12.58 -8.95 -14.38
CA VAL A 187 -13.62 -8.20 -13.68
C VAL A 187 -14.51 -7.49 -14.70
N LYS A 188 -15.83 -7.53 -14.47
CA LYS A 188 -16.85 -6.83 -15.25
C LYS A 188 -17.32 -5.59 -14.53
N LEU A 189 -17.29 -4.45 -15.21
CA LEU A 189 -17.86 -3.20 -14.72
C LEU A 189 -19.27 -3.01 -15.27
N LEU A 190 -20.23 -2.83 -14.36
CA LEU A 190 -21.62 -2.57 -14.69
C LEU A 190 -21.99 -1.13 -14.35
N ARG A 191 -22.75 -0.46 -15.23
CA ARG A 191 -23.49 0.78 -14.95
C ARG A 191 -24.98 0.50 -15.07
N ASN A 192 -25.74 0.74 -14.01
CA ASN A 192 -27.17 0.46 -13.92
C ASN A 192 -27.53 -0.99 -14.36
N GLY A 193 -26.68 -1.95 -13.97
CA GLY A 193 -26.84 -3.37 -14.32
C GLY A 193 -26.47 -3.75 -15.76
N GLN A 194 -25.96 -2.81 -16.57
CA GLN A 194 -25.50 -3.06 -17.94
C GLN A 194 -23.98 -2.96 -18.04
N PRO A 195 -23.31 -3.79 -18.87
CA PRO A 195 -21.89 -3.64 -19.13
C PRO A 195 -21.49 -2.23 -19.55
N LEU A 196 -20.44 -1.68 -18.92
CA LEU A 196 -19.89 -0.37 -19.25
C LEU A 196 -18.59 -0.53 -20.04
N ALA A 197 -18.65 -0.32 -21.35
CA ALA A 197 -17.51 -0.41 -22.26
C ALA A 197 -16.66 0.87 -22.30
N ASN A 198 -15.39 0.73 -22.69
CA ASN A 198 -14.41 1.79 -22.87
C ASN A 198 -14.23 2.70 -21.63
N GLN A 199 -14.48 2.18 -20.44
CA GLN A 199 -14.29 2.89 -19.18
C GLN A 199 -12.89 2.66 -18.66
N LEU A 200 -12.22 3.74 -18.25
CA LEU A 200 -10.93 3.72 -17.58
C LEU A 200 -11.07 3.12 -16.18
N VAL A 201 -10.21 2.16 -15.87
CA VAL A 201 -10.12 1.47 -14.58
C VAL A 201 -8.67 1.52 -14.14
N TYR A 202 -8.44 1.89 -12.88
CA TYR A 202 -7.15 1.77 -12.23
C TYR A 202 -7.17 0.53 -11.33
N ALA A 203 -6.11 -0.28 -11.39
CA ALA A 203 -5.91 -1.41 -10.51
C ALA A 203 -4.52 -1.35 -9.90
N ASP A 204 -4.42 -1.49 -8.59
CA ASP A 204 -3.17 -1.39 -7.86
C ASP A 204 -3.26 -2.23 -6.58
N TYR A 205 -2.16 -2.38 -5.85
CA TYR A 205 -2.11 -3.22 -4.66
C TYR A 205 -1.26 -2.62 -3.56
N LYS A 206 -1.60 -2.99 -2.32
CA LYS A 206 -0.75 -2.77 -1.16
C LYS A 206 -0.08 -4.09 -0.81
N PRO A 207 1.27 -4.20 -0.89
CA PRO A 207 1.98 -5.41 -0.52
C PRO A 207 1.64 -5.86 0.90
N SER A 208 1.52 -7.17 1.10
CA SER A 208 1.49 -7.75 2.44
C SER A 208 2.86 -7.54 3.11
N MET A 209 2.92 -7.37 4.44
CA MET A 209 4.19 -7.18 5.16
C MET A 209 5.20 -8.33 4.97
N ASN A 210 4.76 -9.48 4.46
CA ASN A 210 5.60 -10.65 4.16
C ASN A 210 5.46 -11.11 2.69
N GLY A 211 4.89 -10.28 1.80
CA GLY A 211 4.67 -10.63 0.40
C GLY A 211 5.94 -10.45 -0.43
N HIS A 212 6.28 -11.44 -1.24
CA HIS A 212 7.35 -11.35 -2.23
C HIS A 212 6.74 -11.03 -3.61
N THR A 213 7.39 -10.19 -4.41
CA THR A 213 6.95 -9.85 -5.77
C THR A 213 7.47 -10.91 -6.75
N HIS A 214 6.65 -11.33 -7.70
CA HIS A 214 7.06 -12.26 -8.75
C HIS A 214 7.38 -11.48 -10.02
N ASP A 215 8.61 -10.94 -10.11
CA ASP A 215 9.12 -10.40 -11.37
C ASP A 215 9.59 -11.55 -12.25
N ASN A 216 8.80 -11.90 -13.28
CA ASN A 216 9.32 -12.61 -14.44
C ASN A 216 10.09 -11.60 -15.29
N ASP A 217 11.42 -11.67 -15.22
CA ASP A 217 12.43 -11.11 -16.14
C ASP A 217 12.13 -9.73 -16.78
N GLU A 218 12.91 -8.73 -16.37
CA GLU A 218 13.10 -7.38 -16.96
C GLU A 218 12.14 -6.26 -16.50
N ALA A 219 11.76 -6.22 -15.21
CA ALA A 219 11.19 -5.01 -14.63
C ALA A 219 12.29 -3.96 -14.40
N MET A 220 12.33 -2.92 -15.23
CA MET A 220 13.11 -1.72 -14.93
C MET A 220 12.42 -0.93 -13.81
N HIS A 221 13.11 -0.73 -12.70
CA HIS A 221 12.64 0.17 -11.65
C HIS A 221 13.41 1.49 -11.70
N THR A 222 12.71 2.59 -11.44
CA THR A 222 13.29 3.94 -11.30
C THR A 222 13.10 4.41 -9.87
N HIS A 223 14.18 4.80 -9.21
CA HIS A 223 14.10 5.63 -8.02
C HIS A 223 14.10 7.10 -8.42
N ASP A 224 13.47 7.92 -7.59
CA ASP A 224 13.32 9.36 -7.77
C ASP A 224 14.62 10.01 -8.28
N GLY A 225 14.54 10.60 -9.49
CA GLY A 225 15.63 11.31 -10.16
C GLY A 225 16.66 10.49 -10.96
N GLY A 226 16.57 9.17 -11.08
CA GLY A 226 17.58 8.34 -11.78
C GLY A 226 17.09 7.60 -13.05
N GLU A 227 17.97 7.43 -14.05
CA GLU A 227 17.65 6.63 -15.25
C GLU A 227 17.46 5.12 -14.92
N PRO A 228 16.57 4.41 -15.66
CA PRO A 228 16.20 3.04 -15.34
C PRO A 228 17.34 2.05 -15.55
N HIS A 229 17.46 1.06 -14.67
CA HIS A 229 18.37 -0.07 -14.80
C HIS A 229 17.65 -1.42 -14.60
N SER A 230 18.23 -2.49 -15.16
CA SER A 230 17.75 -3.87 -15.09
C SER A 230 18.86 -4.75 -14.50
N HIS A 231 18.50 -5.72 -13.66
CA HIS A 231 19.40 -6.76 -13.17
C HIS A 231 19.10 -8.05 -13.95
N GLY A 232 20.03 -8.48 -14.80
CA GLY A 232 19.91 -9.74 -15.54
C GLY A 232 20.16 -10.96 -14.65
N ASN A 233 19.31 -11.99 -14.79
CA ASN A 233 19.43 -13.27 -14.10
C ASN A 233 20.64 -14.07 -14.59
N ASP A 234 21.64 -14.27 -13.73
CA ASP A 234 22.66 -15.32 -13.89
C ASP A 234 22.23 -16.56 -13.09
N ASP A 235 21.77 -17.59 -13.80
CA ASP A 235 21.50 -18.93 -13.28
C ASP A 235 22.76 -19.55 -12.63
N HIS A 236 22.68 -19.87 -11.33
CA HIS A 236 23.68 -20.70 -10.67
C HIS A 236 23.05 -21.91 -9.98
N ASP A 237 23.18 -23.06 -10.65
CA ASP A 237 23.03 -24.41 -10.12
C ASP A 237 23.86 -24.59 -8.83
N HIS A 238 23.20 -24.91 -7.72
CA HIS A 238 23.87 -25.28 -6.47
C HIS A 238 23.95 -26.81 -6.33
N ASP A 239 25.09 -27.37 -6.71
CA ASP A 239 25.54 -28.68 -6.20
C ASP A 239 26.45 -28.46 -4.96
N GLY A 240 26.18 -29.22 -3.90
CA GLY A 240 26.43 -28.79 -2.53
C GLY A 240 27.90 -28.65 -2.08
N LYS A 241 28.17 -27.57 -1.33
CA LYS A 241 28.96 -27.57 -0.08
C LYS A 241 28.92 -26.19 0.59
N ALA A 242 28.71 -26.18 1.91
CA ALA A 242 28.75 -24.97 2.73
C ALA A 242 30.12 -24.25 2.64
N THR A 243 30.09 -23.00 2.21
CA THR A 243 31.15 -22.00 2.44
C THR A 243 30.49 -20.64 2.68
N THR A 244 30.99 -19.89 3.67
CA THR A 244 30.56 -18.55 4.07
C THR A 244 30.77 -17.54 2.92
N ASN A 245 29.75 -16.75 2.58
CA ASN A 245 29.84 -15.69 1.57
C ASN A 245 30.44 -14.41 2.19
N ASP A 246 31.74 -14.22 2.04
CA ASP A 246 32.38 -12.91 2.19
C ASP A 246 32.63 -12.34 0.78
N HIS A 247 32.18 -11.11 0.51
CA HIS A 247 32.43 -10.44 -0.77
C HIS A 247 33.49 -9.35 -0.58
N GLU A 248 34.62 -9.49 -1.28
CA GLU A 248 35.67 -8.46 -1.34
C GLU A 248 35.63 -7.74 -2.69
N HIS A 249 35.71 -6.41 -2.64
CA HIS A 249 35.87 -5.57 -3.83
C HIS A 249 37.11 -4.70 -3.71
N THR A 250 37.86 -4.60 -4.80
CA THR A 250 39.09 -3.81 -4.88
C THR A 250 38.94 -2.74 -5.94
N HIS A 251 39.24 -1.49 -5.58
CA HIS A 251 39.30 -0.39 -6.53
C HIS A 251 40.68 0.25 -6.52
N LYS A 252 41.10 0.72 -7.70
CA LYS A 252 42.42 1.32 -7.91
C LYS A 252 42.26 2.71 -8.50
N HIS A 253 42.79 3.71 -7.81
CA HIS A 253 42.86 5.08 -8.30
C HIS A 253 44.31 5.55 -8.25
N GLY A 254 44.92 5.74 -9.42
CA GLY A 254 46.35 6.04 -9.52
C GLY A 254 47.25 4.86 -9.10
N GLU A 255 48.31 5.13 -8.32
CA GLU A 255 49.25 4.11 -7.84
C GLU A 255 48.81 3.40 -6.54
N THR A 256 47.63 3.74 -5.99
CA THR A 256 47.18 3.21 -4.69
C THR A 256 45.90 2.37 -4.84
N GLU A 257 45.85 1.25 -4.11
CA GLU A 257 44.75 0.27 -4.12
C GLU A 257 44.00 0.28 -2.78
N HIS A 258 42.67 0.17 -2.83
CA HIS A 258 41.79 0.07 -1.66
C HIS A 258 40.90 -1.16 -1.79
N THR A 259 40.71 -1.88 -0.67
CA THR A 259 39.91 -3.11 -0.56
C THR A 259 38.83 -2.95 0.50
N HIS A 260 37.61 -3.41 0.20
CA HIS A 260 36.50 -3.48 1.14
C HIS A 260 35.95 -4.90 1.22
N SER A 261 35.45 -5.28 2.40
CA SER A 261 34.87 -6.58 2.71
C SER A 261 33.56 -6.38 3.49
N HIS A 262 32.53 -7.18 3.17
CA HIS A 262 31.25 -7.18 3.88
C HIS A 262 30.90 -8.59 4.39
N SER A 263 30.35 -8.65 5.61
CA SER A 263 29.72 -9.80 6.24
C SER A 263 28.26 -9.44 6.56
N GLN A 264 27.32 -10.35 6.30
CA GLN A 264 25.88 -10.08 6.32
C GLN A 264 25.24 -9.90 7.72
N ASP A 265 26.00 -10.01 8.81
CA ASP A 265 25.45 -10.03 10.17
C ASP A 265 25.78 -8.81 11.05
N ASP A 266 26.45 -7.76 10.57
CA ASP A 266 26.74 -6.56 11.38
C ASP A 266 26.36 -5.24 10.69
N ALA A 267 25.52 -4.45 11.36
CA ALA A 267 25.04 -3.13 10.92
C ALA A 267 26.05 -1.99 11.16
N ASN A 268 27.34 -2.24 10.91
CA ASN A 268 28.38 -1.25 11.17
C ASN A 268 29.54 -1.32 10.16
N HIS A 269 29.98 -0.17 9.68
CA HIS A 269 30.99 -0.06 8.62
C HIS A 269 32.34 0.35 9.20
N ASN A 270 33.42 -0.29 8.73
CA ASN A 270 34.79 0.06 9.14
C ASN A 270 35.68 0.29 7.91
N HIS A 271 36.56 1.30 7.98
CA HIS A 271 37.50 1.66 6.92
C HIS A 271 38.94 1.48 7.40
N GLU A 272 39.76 0.75 6.63
CA GLU A 272 41.21 0.72 6.81
C GLU A 272 41.90 1.35 5.59
N HIS A 273 42.82 2.29 5.83
CA HIS A 273 43.67 2.88 4.79
C HIS A 273 45.11 2.41 4.94
N ALA A 274 45.71 1.97 3.82
CA ALA A 274 47.14 1.66 3.76
C ALA A 274 47.95 2.95 3.58
N ASN A 275 48.62 3.37 4.66
CA ASN A 275 49.72 4.35 4.77
C ASN A 275 49.99 5.30 3.57
N GLY A 276 49.59 6.57 3.72
CA GLY A 276 50.04 7.70 2.90
C GLY A 276 49.54 9.03 3.48
N GLU A 277 50.33 10.11 3.41
CA GLU A 277 50.02 11.44 3.97
C GLU A 277 48.71 12.01 3.38
N MET A 278 47.81 12.50 4.24
CA MET A 278 46.52 13.09 3.85
C MET A 278 46.72 14.51 3.30
N GLU A 279 46.29 14.75 2.06
CA GLU A 279 46.06 16.11 1.53
C GLU A 279 44.55 16.37 1.42
N ASN A 280 44.16 17.63 1.64
CA ASN A 280 42.81 18.11 1.35
C ASN A 280 42.49 17.82 -0.11
N HIS A 281 41.29 17.33 -0.36
CA HIS A 281 40.89 17.01 -1.71
C HIS A 281 39.43 17.42 -1.94
N GLU A 282 39.20 17.97 -3.12
CA GLU A 282 37.88 18.39 -3.60
C GLU A 282 37.36 17.31 -4.54
N HIS A 283 36.11 16.88 -4.33
CA HIS A 283 35.43 15.97 -5.24
C HIS A 283 34.35 16.72 -5.98
N GLU A 284 34.49 16.80 -7.31
CA GLU A 284 33.42 17.20 -8.22
C GLU A 284 32.78 15.97 -8.83
N HIS A 285 31.45 15.94 -8.80
CA HIS A 285 30.71 15.00 -9.63
C HIS A 285 29.57 15.72 -10.35
N THR A 286 29.21 15.14 -11.49
CA THR A 286 28.21 15.67 -12.40
C THR A 286 27.14 14.61 -12.57
N HIS A 287 25.89 14.99 -12.34
CA HIS A 287 24.77 14.08 -12.53
C HIS A 287 24.36 13.99 -14.01
N GLY A 288 23.59 12.95 -14.35
CA GLY A 288 23.20 12.66 -15.74
C GLY A 288 22.36 13.76 -16.41
N ASP A 289 21.83 14.70 -15.64
CA ASP A 289 21.12 15.90 -16.08
C ASP A 289 22.03 17.11 -16.35
N GLY A 290 23.32 16.99 -16.05
CA GLY A 290 24.35 17.98 -16.33
C GLY A 290 24.61 19.00 -15.21
N GLU A 291 23.99 18.84 -14.04
CA GLU A 291 24.29 19.67 -12.87
C GLU A 291 25.54 19.16 -12.12
N GLN A 292 26.40 20.10 -11.73
CA GLN A 292 27.70 19.84 -11.09
C GLN A 292 27.66 20.23 -9.62
N HIS A 293 28.15 19.34 -8.76
CA HIS A 293 28.36 19.61 -7.35
C HIS A 293 29.82 19.34 -6.98
N SER A 294 30.40 20.28 -6.22
CA SER A 294 31.70 20.09 -5.58
C SER A 294 31.56 20.08 -4.07
N HIS A 295 32.29 19.18 -3.42
CA HIS A 295 32.46 19.16 -1.98
C HIS A 295 33.94 19.17 -1.65
N ASP A 296 34.30 20.05 -0.71
CA ASP A 296 35.66 20.28 -0.30
C ASP A 296 35.88 19.65 1.08
N HIS A 297 36.86 18.76 1.20
CA HIS A 297 37.19 18.11 2.45
C HIS A 297 38.52 18.63 3.00
N GLU A 298 38.43 19.38 4.10
CA GLU A 298 39.57 19.92 4.82
C GLU A 298 39.95 19.00 5.99
N HIS A 299 41.15 18.42 5.95
CA HIS A 299 41.70 17.63 7.06
C HIS A 299 42.46 18.54 8.02
N GLY A 300 41.99 18.62 9.27
CA GLY A 300 42.67 19.36 10.34
C GLY A 300 43.98 18.68 10.75
N ALA A 301 45.07 19.45 10.87
CA ALA A 301 46.36 18.94 11.31
C ALA A 301 46.31 18.49 12.78
N GLY A 302 46.15 17.17 13.01
CA GLY A 302 46.18 16.64 14.37
C GLY A 302 45.89 15.16 14.56
N ASP A 303 45.14 14.50 13.68
CA ASP A 303 44.72 13.11 13.93
C ASP A 303 45.46 12.10 13.06
N SER A 304 46.51 11.52 13.65
CA SER A 304 47.06 10.25 13.21
C SER A 304 46.36 9.13 13.99
N GLN A 305 45.55 8.35 13.27
CA GLN A 305 44.80 7.17 13.73
C GLN A 305 43.60 7.45 14.65
N GLU A 306 42.39 7.46 14.09
CA GLU A 306 41.22 6.94 14.79
C GLU A 306 40.14 6.48 13.78
N ASN A 307 39.53 5.32 14.05
CA ASN A 307 38.33 4.82 13.38
C ASN A 307 37.16 5.76 13.71
N HIS A 308 36.29 6.05 12.73
CA HIS A 308 35.04 6.78 12.98
C HIS A 308 33.83 5.87 12.79
N GLU A 309 32.99 5.80 13.83
CA GLU A 309 31.63 5.26 13.85
C GLU A 309 30.63 6.43 13.86
N HIS A 310 29.51 6.30 13.16
CA HIS A 310 28.41 7.27 13.22
C HIS A 310 27.12 6.60 13.72
N ASP A 311 26.62 7.07 14.87
CA ASP A 311 25.27 6.79 15.38
C ASP A 311 24.31 7.88 14.88
N HIS A 312 23.17 7.49 14.31
CA HIS A 312 22.09 8.42 13.96
C HIS A 312 21.09 8.55 15.10
N GLU A 313 21.31 9.49 16.02
CA GLU A 313 20.25 10.05 16.87
C GLU A 313 19.61 11.26 16.15
N GLU A 314 18.32 11.16 15.81
CA GLU A 314 17.54 12.31 15.33
C GLU A 314 17.27 13.30 16.47
N ILE A 315 17.99 14.42 16.49
CA ILE A 315 17.59 15.63 17.21
C ILE A 315 16.85 16.56 16.25
N ALA A 316 15.55 16.70 16.48
CA ALA A 316 14.69 17.67 15.82
C ALA A 316 15.12 19.11 16.11
N SER A 317 15.46 19.86 15.05
CA SER A 317 15.37 21.33 15.08
C SER A 317 15.10 21.90 13.68
N GLY A 318 13.87 22.38 13.49
CA GLY A 318 13.40 23.48 12.63
C GLY A 318 14.00 23.67 11.24
N ASP A 319 13.25 23.36 10.19
CA ASP A 319 12.29 24.27 9.52
C ASP A 319 11.60 23.44 8.42
N GLN A 320 10.44 22.83 8.75
CA GLN A 320 9.67 22.06 7.77
C GLN A 320 8.92 23.04 6.86
N GLN A 321 9.56 23.40 5.76
CA GLN A 321 8.83 23.72 4.54
C GLN A 321 8.48 22.38 3.88
N ALA A 322 7.27 21.88 4.16
CA ALA A 322 6.71 20.75 3.45
C ALA A 322 6.74 21.05 1.94
N SER A 323 7.49 20.27 1.19
CA SER A 323 7.30 20.13 -0.24
C SER A 323 6.00 19.36 -0.43
N ASP A 324 4.93 20.08 -0.70
CA ASP A 324 3.71 19.54 -1.29
C ASP A 324 4.08 19.00 -2.69
N GLU A 325 4.56 17.76 -2.77
CA GLU A 325 4.59 17.04 -4.05
C GLU A 325 3.19 16.50 -4.33
N ALA A 326 2.69 16.80 -5.52
CA ALA A 326 1.35 16.40 -5.96
C ALA A 326 1.29 14.87 -6.15
N HIS A 327 0.62 14.17 -5.25
CA HIS A 327 0.41 12.73 -5.36
C HIS A 327 -0.81 12.45 -6.27
N THR A 328 -0.61 11.98 -7.50
CA THR A 328 -1.74 11.58 -8.36
C THR A 328 -2.30 10.22 -7.94
N HIS A 329 -3.62 10.02 -7.99
CA HIS A 329 -4.27 8.74 -7.63
C HIS A 329 -4.28 7.71 -8.77
N THR A 330 -3.22 7.67 -9.56
CA THR A 330 -3.15 6.91 -10.82
C THR A 330 -1.99 5.91 -10.86
N THR A 331 -1.61 5.37 -9.71
CA THR A 331 -0.60 4.31 -9.61
C THR A 331 -1.16 2.97 -10.08
N GLY A 332 -0.27 2.03 -10.37
CA GLY A 332 -0.61 0.69 -10.85
C GLY A 332 -1.03 0.63 -12.32
N GLN A 333 -1.85 -0.36 -12.64
CA GLN A 333 -2.32 -0.64 -13.99
C GLN A 333 -3.41 0.34 -14.42
N GLU A 334 -3.24 0.92 -15.62
CA GLU A 334 -4.26 1.69 -16.31
C GLU A 334 -4.92 0.85 -17.39
N LEU A 335 -6.17 0.48 -17.17
CA LEU A 335 -6.88 -0.51 -17.96
C LEU A 335 -8.16 0.09 -18.55
N ARG A 336 -8.65 -0.50 -19.65
CA ARG A 336 -9.94 -0.11 -20.25
C ARG A 336 -10.85 -1.32 -20.43
N THR A 337 -12.12 -1.13 -20.07
CA THR A 337 -13.13 -2.17 -20.28
C THR A 337 -13.40 -2.38 -21.77
N ASN A 338 -13.55 -3.64 -22.18
CA ASN A 338 -13.93 -4.02 -23.53
C ASN A 338 -15.45 -3.81 -23.78
N GLU A 339 -15.94 -4.20 -24.96
CA GLU A 339 -17.37 -4.10 -25.34
C GLU A 339 -18.32 -4.87 -24.41
N ASN A 340 -17.82 -5.87 -23.68
CA ASN A 340 -18.58 -6.63 -22.68
C ASN A 340 -18.46 -6.02 -21.27
N GLY A 341 -17.84 -4.85 -21.13
CA GLY A 341 -17.55 -4.20 -19.86
C GLY A 341 -16.50 -4.91 -19.04
N GLU A 342 -15.68 -5.78 -19.64
CA GLU A 342 -14.71 -6.63 -18.95
C GLU A 342 -13.30 -6.05 -19.04
N VAL A 343 -12.54 -6.21 -17.97
CA VAL A 343 -11.13 -5.84 -17.85
C VAL A 343 -10.37 -7.01 -17.21
N THR A 344 -9.14 -7.24 -17.66
CA THR A 344 -8.22 -8.22 -17.07
C THR A 344 -7.20 -7.47 -16.23
N VAL A 345 -7.10 -7.82 -14.94
CA VAL A 345 -6.12 -7.28 -14.01
C VAL A 345 -5.02 -8.31 -13.82
N GLU A 346 -3.76 -7.93 -14.02
CA GLU A 346 -2.61 -8.81 -13.76
C GLU A 346 -2.26 -8.74 -12.27
N LEU A 347 -2.28 -9.86 -11.55
CA LEU A 347 -2.07 -9.88 -10.10
C LEU A 347 -0.61 -10.15 -9.78
N GLU A 348 0.25 -9.16 -10.00
CA GLU A 348 1.72 -9.32 -10.01
C GLU A 348 2.35 -9.66 -8.65
N ALA A 349 1.60 -9.52 -7.55
CA ALA A 349 2.12 -9.72 -6.21
C ALA A 349 1.04 -10.02 -5.17
N ASP A 350 1.51 -10.53 -4.03
CA ASP A 350 0.73 -10.71 -2.82
C ASP A 350 0.33 -9.38 -2.20
N GLY A 351 -0.89 -9.34 -1.67
CA GLY A 351 -1.36 -8.23 -0.88
C GLY A 351 -2.80 -7.86 -1.15
N ILE A 352 -3.16 -6.67 -0.70
CA ILE A 352 -4.53 -6.16 -0.82
C ILE A 352 -4.64 -5.42 -2.15
N TRP A 353 -5.32 -6.03 -3.09
CA TRP A 353 -5.64 -5.46 -4.39
C TRP A 353 -6.87 -4.56 -4.30
N TYR A 354 -6.84 -3.48 -5.07
CA TYR A 354 -7.97 -2.60 -5.23
C TYR A 354 -8.12 -2.10 -6.66
N LEU A 355 -9.37 -2.09 -7.13
CA LEU A 355 -9.77 -1.48 -8.38
C LEU A 355 -10.55 -0.21 -8.09
N ARG A 356 -10.38 0.83 -8.91
CA ARG A 356 -11.17 2.05 -8.85
C ARG A 356 -11.53 2.57 -10.24
N THR A 357 -12.67 3.26 -10.32
CA THR A 357 -13.10 3.97 -11.52
C THR A 357 -14.00 5.15 -11.17
N ILE A 358 -13.90 6.20 -11.99
CA ILE A 358 -14.78 7.38 -11.92
C ILE A 358 -15.47 7.50 -13.28
N ASN A 359 -16.75 7.15 -13.33
CA ASN A 359 -17.57 7.37 -14.52
C ASN A 359 -18.19 8.77 -14.43
N LEU A 360 -17.47 9.77 -14.95
CA LEU A 360 -17.89 11.18 -15.01
C LEU A 360 -18.38 11.51 -16.41
N VAL A 361 -19.63 11.93 -16.53
CA VAL A 361 -20.27 12.30 -17.80
C VAL A 361 -20.95 13.66 -17.68
N THR A 362 -21.18 14.32 -18.82
CA THR A 362 -22.01 15.52 -18.87
C THR A 362 -23.50 15.17 -18.69
N THR A 363 -24.28 16.10 -18.14
CA THR A 363 -25.72 15.92 -17.93
C THR A 363 -26.52 17.13 -18.40
N GLU A 364 -27.78 16.91 -18.79
CA GLU A 364 -28.74 17.96 -19.16
C GLU A 364 -29.71 18.31 -18.01
N GLU A 365 -29.51 17.74 -16.82
CA GLU A 365 -30.32 18.04 -15.64
C GLU A 365 -30.17 19.52 -15.24
N GLU A 366 -31.30 20.19 -14.98
CA GLU A 366 -31.31 21.62 -14.66
C GLU A 366 -30.45 21.94 -13.43
N GLY A 367 -29.48 22.84 -13.61
CA GLY A 367 -28.56 23.27 -12.55
C GLY A 367 -27.34 22.36 -12.34
N LEU A 368 -27.19 21.29 -13.12
CA LEU A 368 -26.01 20.43 -13.11
C LEU A 368 -25.27 20.53 -14.44
N THR A 369 -23.96 20.31 -14.41
CA THR A 369 -23.16 20.16 -15.63
C THR A 369 -22.63 18.75 -15.79
N HIS A 370 -22.36 18.04 -14.68
CA HIS A 370 -21.85 16.67 -14.70
C HIS A 370 -22.55 15.75 -13.69
N GLU A 371 -22.51 14.45 -13.98
CA GLU A 371 -22.81 13.39 -13.04
C GLU A 371 -21.61 12.44 -12.95
N SER A 372 -21.18 12.10 -11.75
CA SER A 372 -20.14 11.09 -11.51
C SER A 372 -20.63 9.94 -10.64
N ASN A 373 -20.22 8.75 -11.02
CA ASN A 373 -20.43 7.54 -10.24
C ASN A 373 -19.08 6.88 -10.00
N TRP A 374 -18.72 6.78 -8.74
CA TRP A 374 -17.45 6.23 -8.29
C TRP A 374 -17.65 4.79 -7.88
N ALA A 375 -16.75 3.91 -8.32
CA ALA A 375 -16.76 2.51 -7.95
C ALA A 375 -15.40 2.06 -7.44
N THR A 376 -15.37 1.31 -6.33
CA THR A 376 -14.17 0.59 -5.89
C THR A 376 -14.49 -0.85 -5.53
N LEU A 377 -13.49 -1.72 -5.71
CA LEU A 377 -13.52 -3.12 -5.31
C LEU A 377 -12.19 -3.47 -4.63
N THR A 378 -12.24 -4.08 -3.45
CA THR A 378 -11.05 -4.53 -2.71
C THR A 378 -11.13 -6.02 -2.40
N PHE A 379 -9.99 -6.70 -2.43
CA PHE A 379 -9.80 -8.10 -2.05
C PHE A 379 -8.32 -8.35 -1.75
N GLU A 380 -7.99 -9.48 -1.14
CA GLU A 380 -6.60 -9.86 -0.87
C GLU A 380 -6.23 -11.06 -1.73
N ILE A 381 -5.02 -11.03 -2.30
CA ILE A 381 -4.41 -12.11 -3.05
C ILE A 381 -3.19 -12.61 -2.28
N SER A 382 -3.04 -13.93 -2.25
CA SER A 382 -1.87 -14.61 -1.72
C SER A 382 -1.35 -15.61 -2.74
N HIS A 383 -0.06 -15.87 -2.70
CA HIS A 383 0.56 -16.94 -3.45
C HIS A 383 -0.02 -18.29 -3.03
N ASP A 384 0.03 -19.22 -3.96
CA ASP A 384 -0.36 -20.60 -3.70
C ASP A 384 0.73 -21.28 -2.87
N HIS A 385 0.36 -21.81 -1.71
CA HIS A 385 1.17 -22.79 -0.99
C HIS A 385 0.69 -24.19 -1.36
N ASP A 386 0.61 -24.51 -2.65
CA ASP A 386 0.29 -25.86 -3.07
C ASP A 386 1.50 -26.78 -2.79
N GLU A 387 1.25 -27.77 -1.92
CA GLU A 387 2.16 -28.80 -1.41
C GLU A 387 3.17 -28.42 -0.30
N ASP A 388 2.66 -28.07 0.88
CA ASP A 388 2.98 -28.95 2.02
C ASP A 388 1.91 -30.05 2.07
N GLN A 389 2.10 -31.02 1.17
CA GLN A 389 1.84 -32.41 1.52
C GLN A 389 2.33 -32.56 2.95
N ASN A 390 1.46 -33.04 3.81
CA ASN A 390 1.73 -33.53 5.14
C ASN A 390 2.93 -34.51 5.15
N HIS A 391 4.14 -33.99 4.96
CA HIS A 391 5.29 -34.39 5.70
C HIS A 391 4.96 -33.97 7.11
N GLY A 392 4.39 -34.93 7.85
CA GLY A 392 4.62 -34.99 9.27
C GLY A 392 6.13 -35.02 9.47
N HIS A 393 6.77 -33.86 9.40
CA HIS A 393 7.94 -33.61 10.18
C HIS A 393 7.42 -33.57 11.61
N ASP A 394 7.52 -34.74 12.25
CA ASP A 394 7.75 -34.82 13.69
C ASP A 394 8.94 -33.90 14.01
N HIS A 395 8.68 -32.59 14.06
CA HIS A 395 9.46 -31.70 14.88
C HIS A 395 8.98 -31.99 16.29
N GLU A 396 9.65 -32.96 16.93
CA GLU A 396 9.95 -32.82 18.35
C GLU A 396 10.74 -31.50 18.51
N GLU A 397 10.03 -30.38 18.43
CA GLU A 397 10.50 -29.17 19.06
C GLU A 397 10.49 -29.48 20.54
N SER A 398 11.68 -29.67 21.09
CA SER A 398 11.90 -29.63 22.52
C SER A 398 11.56 -28.21 23.00
N GLU A 399 10.27 -27.92 23.14
CA GLU A 399 9.79 -26.79 23.91
C GLU A 399 10.30 -27.02 25.33
N PHE A 400 11.38 -26.34 25.71
CA PHE A 400 11.75 -26.27 27.11
C PHE A 400 10.59 -25.58 27.82
N PRO A 401 9.81 -26.29 28.65
CA PRO A 401 8.62 -25.70 29.22
C PRO A 401 9.03 -24.51 30.09
N VAL A 402 8.35 -23.37 29.89
CA VAL A 402 8.67 -22.05 30.48
C VAL A 402 8.96 -22.10 31.98
N TRP A 403 8.42 -23.09 32.71
CA TRP A 403 8.73 -23.31 34.12
C TRP A 403 10.22 -23.57 34.41
N ILE A 404 11.01 -24.08 33.46
CA ILE A 404 12.45 -24.27 33.61
C ILE A 404 13.17 -22.92 33.78
N PHE A 405 12.80 -21.91 32.97
CA PHE A 405 13.32 -20.55 33.11
C PHE A 405 12.85 -19.88 34.41
N ILE A 406 11.63 -20.17 34.85
CA ILE A 406 11.11 -19.70 36.15
C ILE A 406 11.90 -20.31 37.31
N VAL A 407 12.15 -21.63 37.29
CA VAL A 407 12.93 -22.31 38.34
C VAL A 407 14.39 -21.83 38.34
N ALA A 408 15.01 -21.68 37.17
CA ALA A 408 16.36 -21.14 37.06
C ALA A 408 16.44 -19.72 37.64
N SER A 409 15.45 -18.87 37.34
CA SER A 409 15.38 -17.50 37.87
C SER A 409 15.24 -17.48 39.39
N VAL A 410 14.42 -18.37 39.97
CA VAL A 410 14.28 -18.49 41.45
C VAL A 410 15.59 -18.96 42.09
N VAL A 411 16.31 -19.90 41.47
CA VAL A 411 17.61 -20.37 41.98
C VAL A 411 18.67 -19.26 41.94
N VAL A 412 18.72 -18.48 40.86
CA VAL A 412 19.65 -17.35 40.72
C VAL A 412 19.34 -16.27 41.76
N VAL A 413 18.08 -15.86 41.88
CA VAL A 413 17.66 -14.85 42.87
C VAL A 413 17.88 -15.34 44.30
N GLY A 414 17.58 -16.61 44.59
CA GLY A 414 17.85 -17.23 45.90
C GLY A 414 19.35 -17.31 46.21
N GLY A 415 20.17 -17.64 45.22
CA GLY A 415 21.63 -17.67 45.31
C GLY A 415 22.22 -16.29 45.58
N LEU A 416 21.76 -15.27 44.85
CA LEU A 416 22.15 -13.88 45.07
C LEU A 416 21.72 -13.40 46.46
N PHE A 417 20.49 -13.70 46.89
CA PHE A 417 20.00 -13.36 48.22
C PHE A 417 20.87 -13.99 49.32
N PHE A 418 21.24 -15.27 49.17
CA PHE A 418 22.12 -15.95 50.13
C PHE A 418 23.55 -15.41 50.12
N PHE A 419 24.08 -15.08 48.94
CA PHE A 419 25.41 -14.49 48.77
C PHE A 419 25.50 -13.10 49.42
N PHE A 420 24.49 -12.24 49.20
CA PHE A 420 24.43 -10.91 49.80
C PHE A 420 24.10 -10.93 51.31
N ASN A 421 23.33 -11.91 51.80
CA ASN A 421 23.10 -12.07 53.24
C ASN A 421 24.27 -12.72 54.01
N ARG A 422 25.15 -13.50 53.36
CA ARG A 422 26.41 -13.94 53.99
C ARG A 422 27.40 -12.80 54.21
N LYS A 423 27.33 -11.72 53.42
CA LYS A 423 28.24 -10.57 53.53
C LYS A 423 27.86 -9.58 54.65
N LYS A 424 26.67 -9.73 55.26
CA LYS A 424 26.23 -8.93 56.43
C LYS A 424 26.45 -9.61 57.78
N GLY A 425 27.02 -10.83 57.81
CA GLY A 425 27.29 -11.58 59.05
C GLY A 425 28.75 -11.58 59.53
N ASN A 426 29.67 -10.94 58.81
CA ASN A 426 31.06 -10.75 59.24
C ASN A 426 31.40 -9.25 59.23
N ALA A 427 30.91 -8.54 60.24
CA ALA A 427 31.41 -7.25 60.70
C ALA A 427 31.34 -7.25 62.23
#